data_AF-A0AAE9A5C5-F1
#
_entry.id   AF-A0AAE9A5C5-F1
#
_cell.length_a   1.000
_cell.length_b   1.000
_cell.length_c   1.000
_cell.angle_alpha   90.00
_cell.angle_beta   90.00
_cell.angle_gamma   90.00
#
_symmetry.space_group_name_H-M   'P 1'
#
loop_
_entity.id
_entity.type
_entity.pdbx_description
1 polymer ?
#
loop_
_entity_poly.entity_id
_entity_poly.type
_entity_poly.pdbx_seq_one_letter_code
_entity_poly.pdbx_strand_id
1 'polypeptide(L)'
;MYSCTIPFEGKDPNVFGYLCAVDRCVYEFFKDTEHDKFELMWRKLPDSLNWCSTNAQMSVTKFTSKKEVVMFKVKNMMERKKKNEAGDTCTAVVISFDDDRSLKDIDLERVLKTCTIHHIDLSSSRVQGLANVLKSFNTEVIDLLIVGPSKASSYLLFQQFLGQYYDYLPTVCQVNFAHSLPRAREENGFMESIQRLRSEKKFLLIGASKDRTDMHLNLFFENMDEQYCRNRYFRYLSYF
;
A
#
# COMPACT_ATOMS: atom_id res chain seq x y z
N MET A 1 -3.94 25.40 -2.95
CA MET A 1 -4.07 25.53 -1.48
C MET A 1 -4.33 24.14 -0.93
N TYR A 2 -3.56 23.67 0.06
CA TYR A 2 -3.74 22.34 0.65
C TYR A 2 -4.94 22.33 1.60
N SER A 3 -5.74 21.25 1.58
CA SER A 3 -6.83 21.01 2.53
C SER A 3 -6.90 19.52 2.87
N CYS A 4 -6.66 19.20 4.14
CA CYS A 4 -6.81 17.85 4.65
C CYS A 4 -8.29 17.49 4.74
N THR A 5 -8.73 16.46 4.02
CA THR A 5 -10.11 15.97 4.13
C THR A 5 -10.13 14.44 4.22
N ILE A 6 -9.19 13.88 4.97
CA ILE A 6 -9.15 12.44 5.23
C ILE A 6 -10.44 12.07 5.98
N PRO A 7 -11.23 11.11 5.49
CA PRO A 7 -12.47 10.70 6.15
C PRO A 7 -12.12 10.05 7.49
N PHE A 8 -12.41 10.72 8.60
CA PHE A 8 -12.19 10.19 9.94
C PHE A 8 -13.41 10.46 10.83
N GLU A 9 -14.21 9.41 11.04
CA GLU A 9 -15.27 9.42 12.05
C GLU A 9 -14.68 9.00 13.41
N GLY A 10 -14.70 9.91 14.39
CA GLY A 10 -14.20 9.68 15.75
C GLY A 10 -13.26 10.78 16.25
N LYS A 11 -13.38 11.11 17.54
CA LYS A 11 -12.69 12.24 18.19
C LYS A 11 -11.37 11.82 18.85
N ASP A 12 -10.39 11.34 18.10
CA ASP A 12 -9.00 11.60 18.50
C ASP A 12 -8.39 12.68 17.59
N PRO A 13 -8.46 13.96 18.00
CA PRO A 13 -7.90 15.07 17.25
C PRO A 13 -6.41 14.90 16.94
N ASN A 14 -5.67 14.14 17.76
CA ASN A 14 -4.24 13.91 17.54
C ASN A 14 -4.00 12.99 16.35
N VAL A 15 -4.88 12.00 16.15
CA VAL A 15 -4.77 11.03 15.04
C VAL A 15 -5.15 11.68 13.74
N PHE A 16 -6.25 12.43 13.73
CA PHE A 16 -6.64 13.23 12.59
C PHE A 16 -5.55 14.26 12.24
N GLY A 17 -5.03 14.98 13.23
CA GLY A 17 -3.93 15.93 13.05
C GLY A 17 -2.66 15.29 12.49
N TYR A 18 -2.29 14.11 12.98
CA TYR A 18 -1.16 13.33 12.45
C TYR A 18 -1.39 12.92 11.00
N LEU A 19 -2.54 12.32 10.68
CA LEU A 19 -2.87 11.89 9.32
C LEU A 19 -2.83 13.07 8.34
N CYS A 20 -3.35 14.23 8.75
CA CYS A 20 -3.25 15.46 7.98
C CYS A 20 -1.82 15.97 7.81
N ALA A 21 -0.97 15.83 8.83
CA ALA A 21 0.44 16.20 8.72
C ALA A 21 1.18 15.29 7.72
N VAL A 22 0.90 13.99 7.74
CA VAL A 22 1.45 13.03 6.76
C VAL A 22 1.00 13.41 5.35
N ASP A 23 -0.32 13.54 5.11
CA ASP A 23 -0.85 13.87 3.79
C ASP A 23 -0.34 15.21 3.27
N ARG A 24 -0.21 16.21 4.14
CA ARG A 24 0.39 17.50 3.79
C ARG A 24 1.86 17.37 3.41
N CYS A 25 2.66 16.62 4.17
CA CYS A 25 4.07 16.43 3.86
C CYS A 25 4.25 15.74 2.50
N VAL A 26 3.43 14.71 2.23
CA VAL A 26 3.39 14.04 0.92
C VAL A 26 2.95 15.03 -0.18
N TYR A 27 1.98 15.91 0.10
CA TYR A 27 1.57 16.97 -0.83
C TYR A 27 2.70 17.91 -1.19
N GLU A 28 3.42 18.40 -0.18
CA GLU A 28 4.52 19.34 -0.36
C GLU A 28 5.66 18.68 -1.15
N PHE A 29 6.01 17.42 -0.89
CA PHE A 29 6.99 16.69 -1.69
C PHE A 29 6.67 16.68 -3.20
N PHE A 30 5.45 16.30 -3.58
CA PHE A 30 5.08 16.22 -5.00
C PHE A 30 4.97 17.59 -5.65
N LYS A 31 4.68 18.64 -4.88
CA LYS A 31 4.68 20.02 -5.36
C LYS A 31 6.11 20.53 -5.55
N ASP A 32 6.99 20.30 -4.59
CA ASP A 32 8.38 20.76 -4.62
C ASP A 32 9.20 20.05 -5.71
N THR A 33 8.77 18.85 -6.10
CA THR A 33 9.41 18.06 -7.16
C THR A 33 8.69 18.12 -8.51
N GLU A 34 7.67 18.98 -8.67
CA GLU A 34 6.86 19.04 -9.90
C GLU A 34 7.66 19.45 -11.16
N HIS A 35 8.76 20.17 -10.95
CA HIS A 35 9.67 20.61 -12.01
C HIS A 35 11.00 19.84 -12.06
N ASP A 36 11.20 18.88 -11.15
CA ASP A 36 12.37 18.00 -11.18
C ASP A 36 12.27 17.03 -12.37
N LYS A 37 13.42 16.55 -12.86
CA LYS A 37 13.42 15.37 -13.73
C LYS A 37 12.80 14.19 -12.98
N PHE A 38 11.97 13.40 -13.64
CA PHE A 38 11.25 12.28 -13.01
C PHE A 38 12.19 11.33 -12.25
N GLU A 39 13.33 10.97 -12.83
CA GLU A 39 14.34 10.11 -12.16
C GLU A 39 14.86 10.70 -10.84
N LEU A 40 14.99 12.03 -10.76
CA LEU A 40 15.43 12.70 -9.53
C LEU A 40 14.34 12.64 -8.46
N MET A 41 13.10 12.93 -8.83
CA MET A 41 11.93 12.76 -7.94
C MET A 41 11.82 11.31 -7.46
N TRP A 42 11.94 10.34 -8.37
CA TRP A 42 11.90 8.92 -8.09
C TRP A 42 12.94 8.50 -7.03
N ARG A 43 14.18 9.00 -7.15
CA ARG A 43 15.25 8.72 -6.19
C ARG A 43 15.00 9.31 -4.81
N LYS A 44 14.34 10.48 -4.73
CA LYS A 44 14.03 11.19 -3.49
C LYS A 44 12.80 10.62 -2.76
N LEU A 45 11.95 9.84 -3.43
CA LEU A 45 10.67 9.33 -2.89
C LEU A 45 10.84 8.61 -1.54
N PRO A 46 11.69 7.56 -1.40
CA PRO A 46 11.75 6.80 -0.14
C PRO A 46 12.16 7.64 1.06
N ASP A 47 13.19 8.47 0.91
CA ASP A 47 13.66 9.30 2.01
C ASP A 47 12.56 10.29 2.39
N SER A 48 12.06 11.07 1.43
CA SER A 48 11.06 12.10 1.68
C SER A 48 9.77 11.55 2.30
N LEU A 49 9.24 10.45 1.76
CA LEU A 49 7.99 9.86 2.25
C LEU A 49 8.14 9.20 3.62
N ASN A 50 9.26 8.51 3.88
CA ASN A 50 9.48 7.90 5.20
C ASN A 50 9.72 8.95 6.29
N TRP A 51 10.25 10.12 5.93
CA TRP A 51 10.32 11.29 6.80
C TRP A 51 8.92 11.85 7.13
N CYS A 52 7.98 11.84 6.16
CA CYS A 52 6.61 12.30 6.40
C CYS A 52 5.86 11.44 7.43
N SER A 53 6.11 10.13 7.43
CA SER A 53 5.39 9.18 8.29
C SER A 53 6.19 8.71 9.49
N THR A 54 7.32 9.33 9.86
CA THR A 54 8.14 8.78 10.96
C THR A 54 7.44 9.02 12.30
N ASN A 55 6.63 8.06 12.74
CA ASN A 55 5.93 8.12 14.02
C ASN A 55 6.21 6.86 14.85
N ALA A 56 6.67 7.06 16.09
CA ALA A 56 6.89 6.01 17.08
C ALA A 56 5.61 5.21 17.43
N GLN A 57 4.43 5.73 17.09
CA GLN A 57 3.12 5.08 17.25
C GLN A 57 2.77 4.13 16.09
N MET A 58 3.52 4.15 14.98
CA MET A 58 3.30 3.22 13.88
C MET A 58 3.74 1.81 14.26
N SER A 59 2.79 0.90 14.28
CA SER A 59 3.07 -0.52 14.43
C SER A 59 3.36 -1.08 13.05
N VAL A 60 4.56 -0.88 12.52
CA VAL A 60 4.96 -1.41 11.20
C VAL A 60 6.24 -2.23 11.33
N THR A 61 6.25 -3.41 10.71
CA THR A 61 7.42 -4.28 10.56
C THR A 61 7.84 -4.30 9.10
N LYS A 62 9.15 -4.22 8.85
CA LYS A 62 9.72 -4.32 7.52
C LYS A 62 10.14 -5.77 7.23
N PHE A 63 9.95 -6.23 6.00
CA PHE A 63 10.48 -7.49 5.48
C PHE A 63 10.94 -7.28 4.04
N THR A 64 11.77 -8.16 3.48
CA THR A 64 12.47 -7.85 2.23
C THR A 64 12.27 -8.96 1.20
N SER A 65 12.06 -8.58 -0.06
CA SER A 65 12.05 -9.52 -1.19
C SER A 65 13.45 -9.94 -1.60
N LYS A 66 13.59 -10.97 -2.45
CA LYS A 66 14.91 -11.34 -3.01
C LYS A 66 15.52 -10.24 -3.88
N LYS A 67 14.71 -9.36 -4.47
CA LYS A 67 15.18 -8.16 -5.18
C LYS A 67 15.59 -7.04 -4.23
N GLU A 68 15.67 -7.32 -2.94
CA GLU A 68 16.02 -6.37 -1.88
C GLU A 68 15.03 -5.20 -1.75
N VAL A 69 13.85 -5.34 -2.36
CA VAL A 69 12.74 -4.40 -2.17
C VAL A 69 12.15 -4.65 -0.80
N VAL A 70 12.30 -3.67 0.09
CA VAL A 70 11.68 -3.70 1.41
C VAL A 70 10.16 -3.54 1.26
N MET A 71 9.41 -4.34 1.98
CA MET A 71 7.96 -4.28 2.13
C MET A 71 7.62 -4.05 3.59
N PHE A 72 6.41 -3.61 3.81
CA PHE A 72 5.91 -3.22 5.12
C PHE A 72 4.74 -4.11 5.49
N LYS A 73 4.56 -4.36 6.78
CA LYS A 73 3.35 -4.96 7.33
C LYS A 73 2.99 -4.28 8.63
N VAL A 74 1.71 -4.16 8.94
CA VAL A 74 1.31 -3.72 10.27
C VAL A 74 1.69 -4.78 11.33
N LYS A 75 2.08 -4.30 12.50
CA LYS A 75 2.26 -4.96 13.80
C LYS A 75 1.13 -5.90 14.18
N ASN A 76 -0.02 -5.25 14.31
CA ASN A 76 -1.21 -5.74 14.97
C ASN A 76 -2.01 -6.71 14.10
N MET A 77 -1.59 -6.96 12.86
CA MET A 77 -2.11 -8.10 12.06
C MET A 77 -1.88 -9.44 12.76
N MET A 78 -0.96 -9.48 13.75
CA MET A 78 -0.56 -10.69 14.48
C MET A 78 -0.83 -10.64 15.98
N GLU A 79 -1.24 -9.50 16.56
CA GLU A 79 -1.40 -9.35 18.00
C GLU A 79 -2.88 -9.23 18.37
N ARG A 80 -3.43 -10.34 18.89
CA ARG A 80 -4.71 -10.46 19.62
C ARG A 80 -6.00 -10.55 18.78
N LYS A 81 -6.27 -11.74 18.26
CA LYS A 81 -7.51 -12.39 18.71
C LYS A 81 -7.12 -13.43 19.75
N LYS A 82 -7.74 -13.38 20.93
CA LYS A 82 -7.66 -14.50 21.88
C LYS A 82 -7.95 -15.76 21.07
N LYS A 83 -7.16 -16.82 21.25
CA LYS A 83 -7.27 -18.14 20.61
C LYS A 83 -8.66 -18.83 20.70
N ASN A 84 -9.70 -18.14 21.16
CA ASN A 84 -10.99 -18.70 21.56
C ASN A 84 -12.18 -18.23 20.70
N GLU A 85 -11.97 -17.37 19.70
CA GLU A 85 -12.97 -17.15 18.65
C GLU A 85 -12.46 -17.83 17.39
N ALA A 86 -12.99 -19.02 17.10
CA ALA A 86 -12.75 -19.70 15.85
C ALA A 86 -13.20 -18.81 14.68
N GLY A 87 -12.30 -18.47 13.76
CA GLY A 87 -12.73 -17.95 12.45
C GLY A 87 -11.77 -16.99 11.76
N ASP A 88 -11.24 -15.98 12.45
CA ASP A 88 -10.68 -14.82 11.73
C ASP A 88 -9.15 -14.84 11.68
N THR A 89 -8.60 -15.61 10.73
CA THR A 89 -7.22 -15.43 10.27
C THR A 89 -7.16 -14.23 9.33
N CYS A 90 -6.07 -13.44 9.38
CA CYS A 90 -5.93 -12.33 8.44
C CYS A 90 -5.88 -12.84 7.00
N THR A 91 -6.34 -12.06 6.02
CA THR A 91 -6.26 -12.45 4.61
C THR A 91 -5.17 -11.65 3.89
N ALA A 92 -4.13 -12.33 3.42
CA ALA A 92 -3.08 -11.75 2.62
C ALA A 92 -3.18 -12.23 1.17
N VAL A 93 -3.11 -11.31 0.22
CA VAL A 93 -3.12 -11.62 -1.21
C VAL A 93 -1.83 -11.15 -1.85
N VAL A 94 -1.18 -12.03 -2.60
CA VAL A 94 0.09 -11.78 -3.27
C VAL A 94 -0.11 -11.92 -4.77
N ILE A 95 0.08 -10.84 -5.50
CA ILE A 95 -0.11 -10.80 -6.95
C ILE A 95 1.26 -10.74 -7.62
N SER A 96 1.56 -11.75 -8.41
CA SER A 96 2.74 -11.82 -9.26
C SER A 96 2.34 -11.66 -10.72
N PHE A 97 3.15 -10.96 -11.51
CA PHE A 97 2.87 -10.71 -12.92
C PHE A 97 3.89 -11.39 -13.84
N ASP A 98 3.41 -11.91 -14.97
CA ASP A 98 4.23 -12.38 -16.10
C ASP A 98 5.37 -13.33 -15.67
N ASP A 99 5.03 -14.31 -14.84
CA ASP A 99 5.93 -15.32 -14.26
C ASP A 99 7.05 -14.76 -13.36
N ASP A 100 6.95 -13.51 -12.90
CA ASP A 100 7.88 -12.97 -11.89
C ASP A 100 7.75 -13.74 -10.57
N ARG A 101 8.86 -14.33 -10.12
CA ARG A 101 8.92 -15.14 -8.88
C ARG A 101 9.51 -14.38 -7.70
N SER A 102 9.79 -13.08 -7.84
CA SER A 102 10.50 -12.31 -6.81
C SER A 102 9.76 -12.23 -5.47
N LEU A 103 8.42 -12.35 -5.52
CA LEU A 103 7.56 -12.40 -4.34
C LEU A 103 7.35 -13.81 -3.79
N LYS A 104 7.37 -14.85 -4.65
CA LYS A 104 7.19 -16.26 -4.24
C LYS A 104 8.31 -16.75 -3.31
N ASP A 105 9.46 -16.10 -3.40
CA ASP A 105 10.64 -16.40 -2.61
C ASP A 105 10.66 -15.70 -1.24
N ILE A 106 9.66 -14.86 -0.93
CA ILE A 106 9.48 -14.31 0.41
C ILE A 106 8.88 -15.42 1.27
N ASP A 107 9.49 -15.71 2.41
CA ASP A 107 8.93 -16.60 3.43
C ASP A 107 7.75 -15.91 4.13
N LEU A 108 6.65 -15.77 3.39
CA LEU A 108 5.44 -15.09 3.83
C LEU A 108 4.74 -15.88 4.93
N GLU A 109 4.88 -17.20 4.97
CA GLU A 109 4.36 -18.01 6.08
C GLU A 109 5.02 -17.60 7.40
N ARG A 110 6.34 -17.38 7.41
CA ARG A 110 7.04 -16.87 8.60
C ARG A 110 6.74 -15.40 8.88
N VAL A 111 6.56 -14.58 7.85
CA VAL A 111 6.28 -13.14 8.01
C VAL A 111 4.83 -12.90 8.43
N LEU A 112 3.88 -13.69 7.96
CA LEU A 112 2.42 -13.54 8.09
C LEU A 112 1.79 -14.77 8.76
N LYS A 113 2.42 -15.27 9.84
CA LYS A 113 2.07 -16.52 10.56
C LYS A 113 0.59 -16.72 10.91
N THR A 114 -0.17 -15.64 10.98
CA THR A 114 -1.59 -15.63 11.38
C THR A 114 -2.53 -15.38 10.19
N CYS A 115 -2.01 -15.29 8.97
CA CYS A 115 -2.79 -15.00 7.77
C CYS A 115 -2.96 -16.24 6.89
N THR A 116 -4.14 -16.35 6.28
CA THR A 116 -4.35 -17.12 5.07
C THR A 116 -3.72 -16.36 3.90
N ILE A 117 -2.81 -17.00 3.17
CA ILE A 117 -2.07 -16.36 2.07
C ILE A 117 -2.57 -16.92 0.73
N HIS A 118 -3.05 -16.03 -0.14
CA HIS A 118 -3.46 -16.37 -1.50
C HIS A 118 -2.43 -15.85 -2.49
N HIS A 119 -1.89 -16.76 -3.32
CA HIS A 119 -1.00 -16.40 -4.42
C HIS A 119 -1.78 -16.35 -5.73
N ILE A 120 -1.67 -15.25 -6.45
CA ILE A 120 -2.25 -15.04 -7.77
C ILE A 120 -1.11 -14.80 -8.76
N ASP A 121 -1.10 -15.58 -9.84
CA ASP A 121 -0.30 -15.28 -11.02
C ASP A 121 -1.21 -14.67 -12.10
N LEU A 122 -0.90 -13.44 -12.53
CA LEU A 122 -1.65 -12.73 -13.57
C LEU A 122 -0.78 -12.37 -14.75
N SER A 123 -1.37 -12.37 -15.94
CA SER A 123 -0.74 -11.69 -17.07
C SER A 123 -1.03 -10.21 -17.00
N SER A 124 0.00 -9.40 -17.14
CA SER A 124 -0.14 -7.94 -17.19
C SER A 124 -0.93 -7.45 -18.41
N SER A 125 -1.08 -8.29 -19.44
CA SER A 125 -1.93 -8.04 -20.61
C SER A 125 -3.42 -8.34 -20.39
N ARG A 126 -3.78 -9.01 -19.28
CA ARG A 126 -5.15 -9.48 -18.97
C ARG A 126 -5.55 -9.16 -17.54
N VAL A 127 -5.37 -7.91 -17.15
CA VAL A 127 -5.75 -7.44 -15.80
C VAL A 127 -7.28 -7.33 -15.63
N GLN A 128 -8.01 -7.29 -16.75
CA GLN A 128 -9.47 -7.39 -16.76
C GLN A 128 -9.90 -8.72 -16.10
N GLY A 129 -10.65 -8.62 -14.99
CA GLY A 129 -11.12 -9.78 -14.22
C GLY A 129 -10.43 -9.97 -12.87
N LEU A 130 -9.39 -9.19 -12.56
CA LEU A 130 -8.73 -9.27 -11.25
C LEU A 130 -9.65 -8.94 -10.08
N ALA A 131 -10.59 -7.99 -10.23
CA ALA A 131 -11.64 -7.76 -9.23
C ALA A 131 -12.46 -9.03 -8.94
N ASN A 132 -12.77 -9.83 -9.97
CA ASN A 132 -13.49 -11.09 -9.80
C ASN A 132 -12.62 -12.14 -9.09
N VAL A 133 -11.32 -12.18 -9.39
CA VAL A 133 -10.38 -13.06 -8.69
C VAL A 133 -10.31 -12.69 -7.20
N LEU A 134 -10.17 -11.40 -6.87
CA LEU A 134 -10.13 -10.94 -5.48
C LEU A 134 -11.43 -11.28 -4.73
N LYS A 135 -12.59 -11.17 -5.40
CA LYS A 135 -13.88 -11.60 -4.83
C LYS A 135 -14.00 -13.10 -4.60
N SER A 136 -13.35 -13.93 -5.42
CA SER A 136 -13.45 -15.39 -5.33
C SER A 136 -12.89 -15.98 -4.04
N PHE A 137 -12.10 -15.21 -3.28
CA PHE A 137 -11.60 -15.63 -1.97
C PHE A 137 -12.67 -15.68 -0.88
N ASN A 138 -13.91 -15.24 -1.16
CA ASN A 138 -15.02 -15.21 -0.21
C ASN A 138 -14.64 -14.54 1.13
N THR A 139 -13.80 -13.51 1.05
CA THR A 139 -13.42 -12.66 2.18
C THR A 139 -14.05 -11.28 1.99
N GLU A 140 -14.56 -10.70 3.07
CA GLU A 140 -15.00 -9.31 3.07
C GLU A 140 -13.81 -8.35 3.12
N VAL A 141 -12.68 -8.79 3.70
CA VAL A 141 -11.50 -7.96 3.96
C VAL A 141 -10.22 -8.64 3.47
N ILE A 142 -9.43 -7.90 2.69
CA ILE A 142 -8.03 -8.20 2.38
C ILE A 142 -7.16 -7.33 3.28
N ASP A 143 -6.61 -7.96 4.30
CA ASP A 143 -5.78 -7.34 5.33
C ASP A 143 -4.45 -6.80 4.77
N LEU A 144 -3.86 -7.52 3.81
CA LEU A 144 -2.61 -7.15 3.16
C LEU A 144 -2.63 -7.57 1.69
N LEU A 145 -2.52 -6.59 0.79
CA LEU A 145 -2.32 -6.82 -0.63
C LEU A 145 -0.87 -6.50 -1.00
N ILE A 146 -0.13 -7.49 -1.50
CA ILE A 146 1.22 -7.33 -2.04
C ILE A 146 1.14 -7.47 -3.55
N VAL A 147 1.47 -6.40 -4.27
CA VAL A 147 1.47 -6.37 -5.73
C VAL A 147 2.92 -6.30 -6.21
N GLY A 148 3.35 -7.32 -6.95
CA GLY A 148 4.70 -7.42 -7.48
C GLY A 148 4.97 -6.49 -8.66
N PRO A 149 6.24 -6.32 -9.02
CA PRO A 149 6.61 -5.55 -10.20
C PRO A 149 6.00 -6.19 -11.44
N SER A 150 5.52 -5.34 -12.36
CA SER A 150 5.00 -5.76 -13.65
C SER A 150 5.86 -5.25 -14.79
N LYS A 151 5.83 -5.95 -15.92
CA LYS A 151 6.39 -5.45 -17.19
C LYS A 151 5.46 -4.44 -17.87
N ALA A 152 4.16 -4.48 -17.57
CA ALA A 152 3.23 -3.46 -18.02
C ALA A 152 3.35 -2.19 -17.19
N SER A 153 2.77 -1.11 -17.70
CA SER A 153 2.80 0.19 -17.03
C SER A 153 2.13 0.12 -15.68
N SER A 154 2.93 0.27 -14.62
CA SER A 154 2.50 0.10 -13.23
C SER A 154 1.38 1.06 -12.84
N TYR A 155 1.31 2.23 -13.47
CA TYR A 155 0.25 3.21 -13.24
C TYR A 155 -1.15 2.74 -13.68
N LEU A 156 -1.25 1.90 -14.73
CA LEU A 156 -2.53 1.34 -15.18
C LEU A 156 -3.05 0.29 -14.21
N LEU A 157 -2.15 -0.58 -13.76
CA LEU A 157 -2.47 -1.55 -12.70
C LEU A 157 -2.95 -0.81 -11.46
N PHE A 158 -2.17 0.18 -11.04
CA PHE A 158 -2.48 1.03 -9.92
C PHE A 158 -3.92 1.62 -10.02
N GLN A 159 -4.25 2.24 -11.15
CA GLN A 159 -5.59 2.82 -11.39
C GLN A 159 -6.71 1.78 -11.36
N GLN A 160 -6.43 0.56 -11.81
CA GLN A 160 -7.40 -0.52 -11.77
C GLN A 160 -7.64 -1.00 -10.34
N PHE A 161 -6.62 -1.17 -9.51
CA PHE A 161 -6.76 -1.66 -8.14
C PHE A 161 -7.36 -0.62 -7.19
N LEU A 162 -6.77 0.57 -7.17
CA LEU A 162 -6.99 1.55 -6.10
C LEU A 162 -7.69 2.81 -6.60
N GLY A 163 -8.11 2.83 -7.87
CA GLY A 163 -8.90 3.91 -8.47
C GLY A 163 -10.27 3.40 -8.91
N GLN A 164 -10.42 3.13 -10.21
CA GLN A 164 -11.72 2.91 -10.87
C GLN A 164 -12.54 1.74 -10.32
N TYR A 165 -11.89 0.67 -9.87
CA TYR A 165 -12.59 -0.53 -9.39
C TYR A 165 -12.60 -0.69 -7.88
N TYR A 166 -12.04 0.25 -7.12
CA TYR A 166 -11.90 0.10 -5.67
C TYR A 166 -13.24 -0.20 -4.97
N ASP A 167 -14.31 0.53 -5.31
CA ASP A 167 -15.65 0.33 -4.73
C ASP A 167 -16.28 -1.03 -5.09
N TYR A 168 -15.67 -1.74 -6.02
CA TYR A 168 -16.06 -3.10 -6.41
C TYR A 168 -15.11 -4.16 -5.88
N LEU A 169 -14.08 -3.84 -5.09
CA LEU A 169 -13.19 -4.83 -4.48
C LEU A 169 -13.67 -5.17 -3.06
N PRO A 170 -13.27 -6.32 -2.50
CA PRO A 170 -13.28 -6.51 -1.04
C PRO A 170 -12.49 -5.38 -0.37
N THR A 171 -12.81 -5.06 0.89
CA THR A 171 -12.11 -4.00 1.63
C THR A 171 -10.62 -4.32 1.71
N VAL A 172 -9.78 -3.50 1.08
CA VAL A 172 -8.32 -3.66 1.14
C VAL A 172 -7.78 -2.70 2.20
N CYS A 173 -7.18 -3.23 3.27
CA CYS A 173 -6.63 -2.39 4.34
C CYS A 173 -5.24 -1.86 4.02
N GLN A 174 -4.31 -2.75 3.69
CA GLN A 174 -2.92 -2.39 3.47
C GLN A 174 -2.49 -2.78 2.06
N VAL A 175 -1.74 -1.92 1.38
CA VAL A 175 -1.15 -2.22 0.07
C VAL A 175 0.35 -1.98 0.05
N ASN A 176 1.10 -2.98 -0.38
CA ASN A 176 2.48 -2.85 -0.82
C ASN A 176 2.51 -2.99 -2.34
N PHE A 177 2.76 -1.89 -3.05
CA PHE A 177 2.75 -1.88 -4.51
C PHE A 177 4.16 -1.67 -5.04
N ALA A 178 4.75 -2.72 -5.63
CA ALA A 178 6.04 -2.64 -6.28
C ALA A 178 5.91 -2.10 -7.72
N HIS A 179 6.39 -0.88 -7.93
CA HIS A 179 6.54 -0.24 -9.22
C HIS A 179 7.94 -0.52 -9.78
N SER A 180 8.01 -0.83 -11.07
CA SER A 180 9.24 -0.67 -11.84
C SER A 180 9.35 0.80 -12.29
N LEU A 181 10.58 1.30 -12.39
CA LEU A 181 10.86 2.63 -12.94
C LEU A 181 10.13 2.80 -14.30
N PRO A 182 9.19 3.76 -14.42
CA PRO A 182 8.47 4.00 -15.65
C PRO A 182 9.40 4.39 -16.79
N ARG A 183 9.01 4.03 -18.02
CA ARG A 183 9.62 4.62 -19.22
C ARG A 183 9.18 6.08 -19.32
N ALA A 184 9.95 6.93 -20.01
CA ALA A 184 9.63 8.35 -20.19
C ALA A 184 8.17 8.64 -20.60
N ARG A 185 7.61 7.84 -21.52
CA ARG A 185 6.21 7.98 -21.97
C ARG A 185 5.14 7.61 -20.93
N GLU A 186 5.54 6.98 -19.82
CA GLU A 186 4.68 6.44 -18.76
C GLU A 186 4.81 7.24 -17.46
N GLU A 187 5.76 8.18 -17.38
CA GLU A 187 6.02 9.03 -16.21
C GLU A 187 4.79 9.86 -15.82
N ASN A 188 4.16 10.52 -16.80
CA ASN A 188 2.94 11.31 -16.57
C ASN A 188 1.81 10.44 -16.01
N GLY A 189 1.63 9.23 -16.56
CA GLY A 189 0.60 8.30 -16.08
C GLY A 189 0.84 7.89 -14.62
N PHE A 190 2.10 7.68 -14.22
CA PHE A 190 2.44 7.43 -12.82
C PHE A 190 2.07 8.62 -11.92
N MET A 191 2.46 9.84 -12.32
CA MET A 191 2.17 11.05 -11.55
C MET A 191 0.66 11.29 -11.39
N GLU A 192 -0.10 11.14 -12.47
CA GLU A 192 -1.56 11.25 -12.46
C GLU A 192 -2.20 10.21 -11.53
N SER A 193 -1.71 8.96 -11.55
CA SER A 193 -2.22 7.91 -10.66
C SER A 193 -1.99 8.23 -9.18
N ILE A 194 -0.80 8.72 -8.82
CA ILE A 194 -0.52 9.10 -7.43
C ILE A 194 -1.33 10.32 -7.02
N GLN A 195 -1.45 11.33 -7.88
CA GLN A 195 -2.28 12.50 -7.61
C GLN A 195 -3.76 12.12 -7.41
N ARG A 196 -4.26 11.21 -8.25
CA ARG A 196 -5.63 10.74 -8.18
C ARG A 196 -5.94 10.06 -6.85
N LEU A 197 -5.11 9.14 -6.38
CA LEU A 197 -5.29 8.53 -5.04
C LEU A 197 -5.41 9.54 -3.93
N ARG A 198 -4.52 10.53 -3.96
CA ARG A 198 -4.44 11.57 -2.95
C ARG A 198 -5.66 12.46 -3.01
N SER A 199 -6.27 12.61 -4.19
CA SER A 199 -7.55 13.31 -4.36
C SER A 199 -8.75 12.49 -3.86
N GLU A 200 -8.72 11.16 -4.04
CA GLU A 200 -9.78 10.25 -3.60
C GLU A 200 -9.76 10.02 -2.08
N LYS A 201 -8.60 10.23 -1.42
CA LYS A 201 -8.41 10.25 0.05
C LYS A 201 -8.81 8.99 0.80
N LYS A 202 -9.07 7.89 0.09
CA LYS A 202 -9.35 6.58 0.67
C LYS A 202 -8.08 5.92 1.19
N PHE A 203 -7.00 6.02 0.42
CA PHE A 203 -5.68 5.51 0.80
C PHE A 203 -4.73 6.66 1.11
N LEU A 204 -4.03 6.54 2.23
CA LEU A 204 -2.91 7.40 2.57
C LEU A 204 -1.60 6.72 2.12
N LEU A 205 -0.76 7.46 1.38
CA LEU A 205 0.61 7.04 1.11
C LEU A 205 1.44 7.28 2.36
N ILE A 206 1.93 6.20 2.96
CA ILE A 206 2.59 6.25 4.26
C ILE A 206 4.08 6.04 4.11
N GLY A 207 4.53 5.22 3.17
CA GLY A 207 5.96 4.95 3.08
C GLY A 207 6.38 4.53 1.69
N ALA A 208 7.68 4.53 1.50
CA ALA A 208 8.27 4.02 0.29
C ALA A 208 9.63 3.38 0.58
N SER A 209 10.01 2.47 -0.28
CA SER A 209 11.28 1.77 -0.24
C SER A 209 11.73 1.46 -1.65
N LYS A 210 13.04 1.38 -1.86
CA LYS A 210 13.61 1.05 -3.16
C LYS A 210 14.58 -0.11 -3.03
N ASP A 211 14.79 -0.80 -4.14
CA ASP A 211 15.91 -1.73 -4.25
C ASP A 211 17.24 -0.98 -4.41
N ARG A 212 18.36 -1.71 -4.34
CA ARG A 212 19.70 -1.13 -4.46
C ARG A 212 19.99 -0.52 -5.83
N THR A 213 19.22 -0.89 -6.85
CA THR A 213 19.43 -0.42 -8.22
C THR A 213 18.60 0.82 -8.57
N ASP A 214 17.76 1.28 -7.64
CA ASP A 214 16.75 2.33 -7.86
C ASP A 214 15.76 2.00 -8.99
N MET A 215 15.69 0.75 -9.45
CA MET A 215 14.80 0.32 -10.54
C MET A 215 13.43 -0.11 -10.04
N HIS A 216 13.34 -0.53 -8.77
CA HIS A 216 12.11 -0.98 -8.17
C HIS A 216 11.79 -0.18 -6.91
N LEU A 217 10.59 0.39 -6.89
CA LEU A 217 10.07 1.17 -5.78
C LEU A 217 8.85 0.46 -5.22
N ASN A 218 8.83 0.15 -3.94
CA ASN A 218 7.61 -0.25 -3.25
C ASN A 218 6.98 0.97 -2.58
N LEU A 219 5.72 1.24 -2.92
CA LEU A 219 4.90 2.23 -2.26
C LEU A 219 3.98 1.52 -1.27
N PHE A 220 3.92 2.06 -0.05
CA PHE A 220 3.15 1.53 1.06
C PHE A 220 1.95 2.44 1.35
N PHE A 221 0.76 1.89 1.17
CA PHE A 221 -0.50 2.58 1.37
C PHE A 221 -1.33 1.91 2.45
N GLU A 222 -2.09 2.72 3.19
CA GLU A 222 -3.05 2.26 4.17
C GLU A 222 -4.40 2.90 3.91
N ASN A 223 -5.45 2.10 4.02
CA ASN A 223 -6.83 2.52 3.86
C ASN A 223 -7.27 3.26 5.12
N MET A 224 -7.53 4.55 4.93
CA MET A 224 -8.02 5.46 5.97
C MET A 224 -9.52 5.69 5.86
N ASP A 225 -10.21 5.17 4.86
CA ASP A 225 -11.67 5.26 4.72
C ASP A 225 -12.39 4.28 5.64
N GLU A 226 -11.81 3.10 5.81
CA GLU A 226 -12.41 1.99 6.53
C GLU A 226 -11.99 1.95 8.01
N GLN A 227 -12.97 2.02 8.92
CA GLN A 227 -12.72 2.09 10.37
C GLN A 227 -11.92 0.88 10.88
N TYR A 228 -12.21 -0.31 10.36
CA TYR A 228 -11.47 -1.52 10.69
C TYR A 228 -9.97 -1.39 10.35
N CYS A 229 -9.65 -0.89 9.14
CA CYS A 229 -8.28 -0.72 8.68
C CYS A 229 -7.52 0.32 9.50
N ARG A 230 -8.15 1.47 9.79
CA ARG A 230 -7.58 2.51 10.67
C ARG A 230 -7.23 2.00 12.07
N ASN A 231 -8.18 1.33 12.72
CA ASN A 231 -8.02 0.85 14.10
C ASN A 231 -6.85 -0.14 14.23
N ARG A 232 -6.67 -0.98 13.22
CA ARG A 232 -5.55 -1.94 13.15
C ARG A 232 -4.20 -1.23 13.03
N TYR A 233 -4.14 -0.18 12.22
CA TYR A 233 -2.92 0.58 11.98
C TYR A 233 -2.43 1.32 13.23
N PHE A 234 -3.35 1.90 14.02
CA PHE A 234 -3.02 2.65 15.24
C PHE A 234 -3.06 1.79 16.51
N ARG A 235 -1.88 1.33 16.97
CA ARG A 235 -1.73 0.44 18.15
C ARG A 235 -2.15 1.04 19.49
N TYR A 236 -2.09 2.37 19.65
CA TYR A 236 -2.22 3.04 20.96
C TYR A 236 -3.60 3.63 21.27
N LEU A 237 -4.54 3.60 20.33
CA LEU A 237 -5.87 4.18 20.53
C LEU A 237 -6.90 3.19 21.07
N SER A 238 -6.57 1.89 21.07
CA SER A 238 -7.41 0.84 21.64
C SER A 238 -7.25 0.69 23.16
N TYR A 239 -6.47 1.57 23.80
CA TYR A 239 -6.20 1.56 25.25
C TYR A 239 -6.64 2.84 25.98
N PHE A 240 -7.34 3.76 25.31
CA PHE A 240 -7.94 4.95 25.92
C PHE A 240 -9.44 4.99 25.67
#